data_AF-A0A1G1KDL5-F1
#
_entry.id   AF-A0A1G1KDL5-F1
#
_cell.length_a   1.000
_cell.length_b   1.000
_cell.length_c   1.000
_cell.angle_alpha   90.00
_cell.angle_beta   90.00
_cell.angle_gamma   90.00
#
_symmetry.space_group_name_H-M   'P 1'
#
loop_
_entity.id
_entity.type
_entity.pdbx_description
1 polymer ?
#
loop_
_entity_poly.entity_id
_entity_poly.type
_entity_poly.pdbx_seq_one_letter_code
_entity_poly.pdbx_strand_id
1 'polypeptide(L)'
;MYYRGYQKLLHVLLCEDDRGAGEGRGRPVKRASYEDVELLEGTAFHDKNRQEVFEGDIVRVRHKGRMFEGVVDYVPDMFGSKAIHPLKSVLEKNGVLENPADLDVEVIGNRFENRDQVPLEN
;
A
#
# COMPACT_ATOMS: atom_id res chain seq x y z
N MET A 1 25.79 -13.76 -11.66
CA MET A 1 26.06 -12.38 -12.10
C MET A 1 24.72 -11.79 -12.52
N TYR A 2 24.01 -11.13 -11.61
CA TYR A 2 22.69 -10.57 -11.92
C TYR A 2 22.86 -9.25 -12.66
N TYR A 3 22.42 -9.19 -13.92
CA TYR A 3 22.35 -7.95 -14.67
C TYR A 3 21.35 -7.03 -13.96
N ARG A 4 21.87 -5.93 -13.40
CA ARG A 4 21.08 -4.79 -12.92
C ARG A 4 20.34 -4.18 -14.10
N GLY A 5 19.16 -4.71 -14.41
CA GLY A 5 18.16 -4.00 -15.18
C GLY A 5 17.72 -2.81 -14.34
N TYR A 6 18.25 -1.63 -14.64
CA TYR A 6 17.63 -0.37 -14.20
C TYR A 6 16.31 -0.21 -14.95
N GLN A 7 15.29 -0.95 -14.52
CA GLN A 7 13.91 -0.63 -14.84
C GLN A 7 13.62 0.64 -14.06
N LYS A 8 13.70 1.80 -14.72
CA LYS A 8 13.06 3.00 -14.20
C LYS A 8 11.57 2.63 -14.11
N LEU A 9 11.08 2.40 -12.91
CA LEU A 9 9.75 1.87 -12.52
C LEU A 9 8.54 2.47 -13.25
N LEU A 10 8.72 3.56 -14.01
CA LEU A 10 7.70 4.26 -14.76
C LEU A 10 7.53 3.75 -16.19
N HIS A 11 8.50 3.00 -16.73
CA HIS A 11 8.48 2.58 -18.12
C HIS A 11 8.95 1.14 -18.31
N VAL A 12 8.08 0.32 -18.90
CA VAL A 12 8.43 -1.03 -19.35
C VAL A 12 8.56 -1.01 -20.87
N LEU A 13 9.69 -1.53 -21.36
CA LEU A 13 9.88 -1.85 -22.78
C LEU A 13 9.33 -3.25 -22.97
N LEU A 14 8.15 -3.35 -23.60
CA LEU A 14 7.66 -4.64 -24.09
C LEU A 14 8.46 -4.99 -25.33
N CYS A 15 8.97 -6.21 -25.38
CA CYS A 15 9.90 -6.67 -26.40
C CYS A 15 9.24 -7.76 -27.24
N GLU A 16 9.61 -7.92 -28.51
CA GLU A 16 9.09 -9.04 -29.33
C GLU A 16 9.40 -10.42 -28.73
N ASP A 17 10.40 -10.47 -27.85
CA ASP A 17 10.80 -11.65 -27.10
C ASP A 17 10.12 -11.75 -25.73
N ASP A 18 8.81 -11.47 -25.64
CA ASP A 18 8.04 -11.57 -24.39
C ASP A 18 8.07 -12.98 -23.77
N ARG A 19 8.41 -14.01 -24.56
CA ARG A 19 8.56 -15.40 -24.10
C ARG A 19 10.00 -15.78 -23.72
N GLY A 20 10.97 -14.87 -23.89
CA GLY A 20 12.37 -15.10 -23.55
C GLY A 20 13.11 -16.13 -24.42
N ALA A 21 12.59 -16.44 -25.61
CA ALA A 21 13.20 -17.37 -26.57
C ALA A 21 14.54 -16.89 -27.13
N GLY A 22 14.81 -15.58 -27.08
CA GLY A 22 16.04 -14.93 -27.52
C GLY A 22 16.90 -14.39 -26.37
N GLU A 23 16.79 -14.94 -25.16
CA GLU A 23 17.51 -14.49 -23.96
C GLU A 23 17.22 -13.03 -23.59
N GLY A 24 16.04 -12.51 -23.96
CA GLY A 24 15.67 -11.11 -23.68
C GLY A 24 16.31 -10.10 -24.62
N ARG A 25 16.93 -10.54 -25.73
CA ARG A 25 17.47 -9.68 -26.80
C ARG A 25 16.40 -9.22 -27.80
N GLY A 26 15.15 -9.10 -27.35
CA GLY A 26 14.06 -8.61 -28.17
C GLY A 26 14.21 -7.12 -28.49
N ARG A 27 13.65 -6.69 -29.61
CA ARG A 27 13.53 -5.27 -29.93
C ARG A 27 12.38 -4.66 -29.13
N PRO A 28 12.57 -3.48 -28.51
CA PRO A 28 11.47 -2.77 -27.89
C PRO A 28 10.41 -2.42 -28.92
N VAL A 29 9.19 -2.92 -28.74
CA VAL A 29 8.05 -2.65 -29.64
C VAL A 29 7.05 -1.69 -29.05
N LYS A 30 6.99 -1.60 -27.72
CA LYS A 30 6.08 -0.68 -27.05
C LYS A 30 6.71 -0.13 -25.79
N ARG A 31 6.56 1.18 -25.62
CA ARG A 31 6.84 1.89 -24.37
C ARG A 31 5.52 2.03 -23.63
N ALA A 32 5.33 1.27 -22.55
CA ALA A 32 4.24 1.50 -21.61
C ALA A 32 4.70 2.52 -20.57
N SER A 33 3.90 3.56 -20.32
CA SER A 33 4.08 4.49 -19.21
C SER A 33 3.14 4.09 -18.08
N TYR A 34 3.63 4.15 -16.85
CA TYR A 34 2.87 3.93 -15.61
C TYR A 34 2.89 5.19 -14.74
N GLU A 35 3.07 6.36 -15.36
CA GLU A 35 3.07 7.65 -14.66
C GLU A 35 1.72 8.00 -14.02
N ASP A 36 0.63 7.37 -14.49
CA ASP A 36 -0.73 7.49 -13.96
C ASP A 36 -1.11 6.39 -12.96
N VAL A 37 -0.17 5.51 -12.62
CA VAL A 37 -0.39 4.41 -11.68
C VAL A 37 0.20 4.75 -10.31
N GLU A 38 -0.62 4.61 -9.28
CA GLU A 38 -0.18 4.68 -7.89
C GLU A 38 -0.01 3.25 -7.36
N LEU A 39 1.22 2.92 -6.95
CA LEU A 39 1.53 1.64 -6.30
C LEU A 39 1.41 1.82 -4.80
N LEU A 40 0.80 0.85 -4.13
CA LEU A 40 0.52 0.86 -2.69
C LEU A 40 1.31 -0.27 -2.04
N GLU A 41 1.91 0.00 -0.88
CA GLU A 41 2.66 -1.01 -0.14
C GLU A 41 1.76 -1.82 0.81
N GLY A 42 1.99 -3.13 0.87
CA GLY A 42 1.34 -4.03 1.83
C GLY A 42 2.03 -3.94 3.18
N THR A 43 1.26 -3.91 4.26
CA THR A 43 1.80 -3.63 5.60
C THR A 43 2.18 -4.87 6.39
N ALA A 44 1.87 -6.07 5.89
CA ALA A 44 1.91 -7.35 6.61
C ALA A 44 1.02 -7.42 7.88
N PHE A 45 0.29 -6.34 8.21
CA PHE A 45 -0.70 -6.32 9.28
C PHE A 45 -2.04 -6.83 8.74
N HIS A 46 -2.70 -7.71 9.50
CA HIS A 46 -3.98 -8.30 9.11
C HIS A 46 -5.09 -7.79 10.01
N ASP A 47 -6.23 -7.47 9.41
CA ASP A 47 -7.43 -7.07 10.11
C ASP A 47 -8.14 -8.26 10.79
N LYS A 48 -9.26 -8.01 11.47
CA LYS A 48 -10.04 -9.06 12.16
C LYS A 48 -10.57 -10.16 11.24
N ASN A 49 -10.72 -9.87 9.95
CA ASN A 49 -11.20 -10.79 8.92
C ASN A 49 -10.05 -11.54 8.23
N ARG A 50 -8.80 -11.35 8.68
CA ARG A 50 -7.56 -11.88 8.09
C ARG A 50 -7.28 -11.32 6.69
N GLN A 51 -7.81 -10.15 6.36
CA GLN A 51 -7.39 -9.39 5.20
C GLN A 51 -6.13 -8.59 5.54
N GLU A 52 -5.12 -8.64 4.68
CA GLU A 52 -3.96 -7.77 4.80
C GLU A 52 -4.37 -6.31 4.55
N VAL A 53 -3.86 -5.41 5.38
CA VAL A 53 -4.05 -3.96 5.24
C VAL A 53 -2.98 -3.38 4.34
N PHE A 54 -3.39 -2.54 3.40
CA PHE A 54 -2.53 -1.82 2.45
C PHE A 54 -2.58 -0.31 2.67
N GLU A 55 -1.56 0.39 2.17
CA GLU A 55 -1.64 1.83 1.98
C GLU A 55 -2.87 2.20 1.14
N GLY A 56 -3.58 3.27 1.51
CA GLY A 56 -4.81 3.70 0.86
C GLY A 56 -6.07 2.98 1.32
N ASP A 57 -5.99 1.93 2.14
CA ASP A 57 -7.17 1.30 2.73
C ASP A 57 -7.89 2.25 3.68
N ILE A 58 -9.22 2.18 3.68
CA ILE A 58 -10.07 2.81 4.68
C ILE A 58 -10.31 1.76 5.76
N VAL A 59 -9.84 2.05 6.96
CA VAL A 59 -10.01 1.17 8.12
C VAL A 59 -10.97 1.76 9.11
N ARG A 60 -11.79 0.89 9.69
CA ARG A 60 -12.58 1.18 10.89
C ARG A 60 -11.85 0.58 12.08
N VAL A 61 -11.59 1.42 13.08
CA VAL A 61 -10.91 1.03 14.30
C VAL A 61 -11.86 1.22 15.48
N ARG A 62 -12.01 0.18 16.29
CA ARG A 62 -12.72 0.24 17.57
C ARG A 62 -11.71 0.14 18.71
N HIS A 63 -11.70 1.15 19.57
CA HIS A 63 -10.83 1.23 20.73
C HIS A 63 -11.56 1.84 21.92
N LYS A 64 -11.61 1.11 23.06
CA LYS A 64 -12.21 1.57 24.33
C LYS A 64 -13.62 2.17 24.20
N GLY A 65 -14.47 1.54 23.39
CA GLY A 65 -15.85 1.99 23.15
C GLY A 65 -15.99 3.18 22.19
N ARG A 66 -14.88 3.72 21.66
CA ARG A 66 -14.88 4.66 20.54
C ARG A 66 -14.67 3.92 19.24
N MET A 67 -15.22 4.48 18.18
CA MET A 67 -15.09 3.99 16.81
C MET A 67 -14.75 5.17 15.93
N PHE A 68 -13.73 5.01 15.09
CA PHE A 68 -13.31 6.00 14.12
C PHE A 68 -12.86 5.32 12.84
N GLU A 69 -12.89 6.09 11.76
CA GLU A 69 -12.50 5.64 10.42
C GLU A 69 -11.35 6.53 9.94
N GLY A 70 -10.45 5.95 9.15
CA GLY A 70 -9.33 6.69 8.60
C GLY A 70 -8.69 5.96 7.43
N VAL A 71 -8.03 6.72 6.57
CA VAL A 71 -7.23 6.18 5.47
C VAL A 71 -5.85 5.82 6.01
N VAL A 72 -5.41 4.60 5.73
CA VAL A 72 -4.04 4.15 5.97
C VAL A 72 -3.12 4.90 5.02
N ASP A 73 -2.30 5.77 5.59
CA ASP A 73 -1.32 6.54 4.84
C ASP A 73 0.00 5.76 4.67
N TYR A 74 1.00 6.41 4.10
CA TYR A 74 2.33 5.86 3.89
C TYR A 74 2.94 5.26 5.16
N VAL A 75 3.39 4.00 5.07
CA VAL A 75 4.14 3.35 6.14
C VAL A 75 5.63 3.46 5.82
N PRO A 76 6.41 4.25 6.57
CA PRO A 76 7.81 4.47 6.24
C PRO A 76 8.60 3.16 6.28
N ASP A 77 9.42 2.98 5.23
CA ASP A 77 10.23 1.80 4.96
C ASP A 77 10.86 1.21 6.23
N MET A 78 10.35 0.03 6.62
CA MET A 78 10.67 -0.63 7.87
C MET A 78 11.93 -1.52 7.76
N PHE A 79 12.95 -1.11 7.00
CA PHE A 79 14.29 -1.73 7.08
C PHE A 79 14.86 -1.60 8.51
N GLY A 80 14.54 -2.57 9.36
CA GLY A 80 15.07 -2.73 10.73
C GLY A 80 14.30 -2.00 11.84
N SER A 81 13.37 -1.11 11.52
CA SER A 81 12.64 -0.30 12.52
C SER A 81 11.28 -0.91 12.86
N LYS A 82 11.24 -1.99 13.64
CA LYS A 82 10.01 -2.61 14.19
C LYS A 82 9.15 -1.68 15.07
N ALA A 83 9.51 -0.40 15.18
CA ALA A 83 8.97 0.54 16.15
C ALA A 83 7.75 1.32 15.63
N ILE A 84 7.41 1.23 14.34
CA ILE A 84 6.30 1.98 13.75
C ILE A 84 5.19 0.99 13.39
N HIS A 85 4.02 1.16 14.00
CA HIS A 85 2.86 0.38 13.63
C HIS A 85 2.29 0.87 12.30
N PRO A 86 1.82 -0.01 11.40
CA PRO A 86 1.26 0.39 10.10
C PRO A 86 0.08 1.38 10.20
N LEU A 87 -0.75 1.24 11.23
CA LEU A 87 -1.90 2.13 11.47
C LEU A 87 -1.56 3.40 12.24
N LYS A 88 -0.27 3.69 12.51
CA LYS A 88 0.14 4.80 13.38
C LYS A 88 -0.46 6.14 12.95
N SER A 89 -0.48 6.43 11.65
CA SER A 89 -1.07 7.66 11.10
C SER A 89 -2.56 7.80 11.46
N VAL A 90 -3.33 6.71 11.30
CA VAL A 90 -4.77 6.67 11.65
C VAL A 90 -4.97 6.86 13.15
N LEU A 91 -4.12 6.25 13.98
CA LEU A 91 -4.24 6.30 15.44
C LEU A 91 -3.85 7.65 16.02
N GLU A 92 -2.76 8.26 15.55
CA GLU A 92 -2.30 9.57 15.98
C GLU A 92 -3.32 10.67 15.65
N LYS A 93 -3.91 10.64 14.45
CA LYS A 93 -5.01 11.55 14.04
C LYS A 93 -6.21 11.48 15.00
N ASN A 94 -6.43 10.34 15.63
CA ASN A 94 -7.55 10.09 16.55
C ASN A 94 -7.13 10.14 18.03
N GLY A 95 -5.90 10.59 18.34
CA GLY A 95 -5.40 10.74 19.71
C GLY A 95 -5.15 9.42 20.44
N VAL A 96 -4.95 8.32 19.72
CA VAL A 96 -4.65 7.00 20.27
C VAL A 96 -3.14 6.77 20.26
N LEU A 97 -2.52 6.81 21.44
CA LEU A 97 -1.07 6.64 21.63
C LEU A 97 -0.69 5.26 22.22
N GLU A 98 -1.68 4.41 22.47
CA GLU A 98 -1.50 3.11 23.10
C GLU A 98 -1.00 2.05 22.10
N ASN A 99 -0.58 0.89 22.62
CA ASN A 99 -0.10 -0.20 21.77
C ASN A 99 -1.25 -0.70 20.86
N PRO A 100 -1.10 -0.61 19.54
CA PRO A 100 -2.13 -1.00 18.59
C PRO A 100 -2.44 -2.51 18.50
N ALA A 101 -1.67 -3.36 19.19
CA ALA A 101 -1.87 -4.81 19.19
C ALA A 101 -3.26 -5.29 19.68
N ASP A 102 -3.98 -4.46 20.43
CA ASP A 102 -5.31 -4.78 20.99
C ASP A 102 -6.48 -4.09 20.25
N LEU A 103 -6.24 -3.59 19.04
CA LEU A 103 -7.26 -2.88 18.26
C LEU A 103 -8.12 -3.83 17.44
N ASP A 104 -9.44 -3.63 17.52
CA ASP A 104 -10.40 -4.25 16.60
C ASP A 104 -10.44 -3.40 15.32
N VAL A 105 -9.69 -3.87 14.32
CA VAL A 105 -9.51 -3.21 13.02
C VAL A 105 -10.22 -4.00 11.94
N GLU A 106 -10.92 -3.30 11.06
CA GLU A 106 -11.61 -3.84 9.90
C GLU A 106 -11.34 -2.96 8.68
N VAL A 107 -10.92 -3.57 7.57
CA VAL A 107 -10.89 -2.88 6.28
C VAL A 107 -12.32 -2.76 5.76
N ILE A 108 -12.73 -1.54 5.41
CA ILE A 108 -14.09 -1.23 4.94
C ILE A 108 -14.14 -0.67 3.51
N GLY A 109 -12.98 -0.46 2.89
CA GLY A 109 -12.86 0.04 1.51
C GLY A 109 -11.45 0.57 1.25
N ASN A 110 -11.25 1.28 0.14
CA ASN A 110 -10.01 1.99 -0.17
C ASN A 110 -10.29 3.36 -0.81
N ARG A 111 -9.33 4.29 -0.73
CA ARG A 111 -9.50 5.67 -1.23
C ARG A 111 -9.71 5.79 -2.74
N PHE A 112 -9.49 4.75 -3.52
CA PHE A 112 -9.65 4.76 -4.97
C PHE A 112 -11.07 4.36 -5.38
N GLU A 113 -11.61 3.31 -4.76
CA GLU A 113 -12.93 2.76 -5.06
C GLU A 113 -14.04 3.37 -4.18
N ASN A 114 -13.70 3.90 -3.01
CA ASN A 114 -14.63 4.44 -2.02
C ASN A 114 -14.44 5.95 -1.79
N ARG A 115 -14.15 6.72 -2.85
CA ARG A 115 -13.84 8.17 -2.76
C ARG A 115 -14.87 8.99 -1.99
N ASP A 116 -16.16 8.68 -2.15
CA ASP A 116 -17.26 9.40 -1.50
C ASP A 116 -17.38 9.10 0.01
N GLN A 117 -16.65 8.10 0.51
CA GLN A 117 -16.66 7.65 1.91
C GLN A 117 -15.41 8.08 2.68
N VAL A 118 -14.44 8.70 1.99
CA VAL A 118 -13.25 9.24 2.63
C VAL A 118 -13.67 10.51 3.39
N PRO A 119 -13.44 10.61 4.71
CA PRO A 119 -13.63 11.86 5.42
C PRO A 119 -12.76 12.93 4.75
N LEU A 120 -13.38 13.94 4.14
CA LEU A 120 -12.65 15.08 3.58
C LEU A 120 -11.84 15.71 4.71
N GLU A 121 -10.51 15.65 4.60
CA GLU A 121 -9.63 16.40 5.49
C GLU A 121 -9.95 17.90 5.27
N ASN A 122 -10.42 18.58 6.32
CA ASN A 122 -10.51 20.04 6.37
C ASN A 122 -9.16 20.64 6.74
#